data_AF-A0A090NDF8-F1
#
_entry.id   AF-A0A090NDF8-F1
#
_cell.length_a   1.000
_cell.length_b   1.000
_cell.length_c   1.000
_cell.angle_alpha   90.00
_cell.angle_beta   90.00
_cell.angle_gamma   90.00
#
_symmetry.space_group_name_H-M   'P 1'
#
loop_
_entity.id
_entity.type
_entity.pdbx_description
1 polymer ?
#
loop_
_entity_poly.entity_id
_entity_poly.type
_entity_poly.pdbx_seq_one_letter_code
_entity_poly.pdbx_strand_id
1 'polypeptide(L)' 'MSVKIGTGATQASWRLAGVPDVWSWLEMITTALQQKRENNRSDDYESFSRSI' A
#
# COMPACT_ATOMS: atom_id res chain seq x y z
N MET A 1 3.69 -7.50 12.81
CA MET A 1 4.54 -6.49 12.15
C MET A 1 4.45 -5.21 12.95
N SER A 2 5.58 -4.60 13.32
CA SER A 2 5.62 -3.33 14.04
C SER A 2 6.59 -2.36 13.36
N VAL A 3 6.26 -1.06 13.41
CA VAL A 3 7.04 0.02 12.80
C VAL A 3 7.34 1.05 13.91
N LYS A 4 8.61 1.41 14.08
CA LYS A 4 9.04 2.47 15.00
C LYS A 4 9.11 3.79 14.27
N ILE A 5 8.61 4.84 14.91
CA ILE A 5 8.78 6.22 14.45
C ILE A 5 9.81 6.92 15.34
N GLY A 6 10.76 7.61 14.71
CA GLY A 6 11.75 8.44 15.39
C GLY A 6 12.92 7.69 16.02
N THR A 7 13.72 8.44 16.77
CA THR A 7 14.91 7.96 17.49
C THR A 7 14.53 7.10 18.71
N GLY A 8 15.50 6.39 19.28
CA GLY A 8 15.32 5.48 20.43
C GLY A 8 15.44 4.00 20.08
N ALA A 9 15.77 3.20 21.10
CA ALA A 9 15.86 1.74 20.99
C ALA A 9 14.47 1.15 20.73
N THR A 10 14.40 0.14 19.86
CA THR A 10 13.16 -0.53 19.51
C THR A 10 13.43 -1.95 19.05
N GLN A 11 12.45 -2.83 19.23
CA GLN A 11 12.42 -4.17 18.64
C GLN A 11 11.57 -4.22 17.36
N ALA A 12 11.10 -3.07 16.87
CA ALA A 12 10.36 -3.00 15.62
C ALA A 12 11.27 -3.36 14.44
N SER A 13 10.77 -4.21 13.54
CA SER A 13 11.51 -4.64 12.35
C SER A 13 11.65 -3.53 11.30
N TRP A 14 10.85 -2.47 11.41
CA TRP A 14 10.81 -1.35 10.47
C TRP A 14 10.92 -0.03 11.21
N ARG A 15 11.53 0.97 10.57
CA ARG A 15 11.72 2.30 11.16
C ARG A 15 11.41 3.41 10.15
N LEU A 16 10.68 4.41 10.62
CA LEU A 16 10.44 5.67 9.94
C LEU A 16 11.10 6.81 10.73
N ALA A 17 11.72 7.76 10.03
CA ALA A 17 12.52 8.80 10.66
C ALA A 17 11.66 9.82 11.42
N GLY A 18 10.47 10.15 10.90
CA GLY A 18 9.52 11.02 11.57
C GLY A 18 8.09 10.84 11.10
N VAL A 19 7.21 11.68 11.63
CA VAL A 19 5.78 11.73 11.26
C VAL A 19 5.57 12.05 9.78
N PRO A 20 6.36 12.91 9.10
CA PRO A 20 6.21 13.13 7.67
C PRO A 20 6.40 11.85 6.84
N ASP A 21 7.37 11.01 7.19
CA ASP A 21 7.62 9.74 6.49
C ASP A 21 6.44 8.77 6.63
N VAL A 22 5.72 8.82 7.76
CA VAL A 22 4.50 8.03 7.97
C VAL A 22 3.40 8.47 7.01
N TRP A 23 3.22 9.78 6.82
CA TRP A 23 2.23 10.30 5.88
C TRP A 23 2.53 9.89 4.45
N SER A 24 3.78 10.04 4.00
CA SER A 24 4.19 9.58 2.66
C SER A 24 4.04 8.07 2.48
N TRP A 25 4.34 7.29 3.51
CA TRP A 25 4.16 5.83 3.47
C TRP A 25 2.68 5.44 3.38
N LEU A 26 1.80 6.08 4.15
CA LEU A 26 0.36 5.85 4.08
C LEU A 26 -0.21 6.23 2.72
N GLU A 27 0.20 7.36 2.17
CA GLU A 27 -0.21 7.81 0.83
C GLU A 27 0.22 6.80 -0.24
N MET A 28 1.46 6.31 -0.19
CA MET A 28 1.92 5.29 -1.13
C MET A 28 1.10 3.99 -1.03
N ILE A 29 0.76 3.55 0.19
CA ILE A 29 -0.06 2.35 0.39
C ILE A 29 -1.47 2.56 -0.17
N THR A 30 -2.11 3.69 0.11
CA THR A 30 -3.48 3.94 -0.34
C THR A 30 -3.55 4.06 -1.85
N THR A 31 -2.58 4.72 -2.49
CA THR A 31 -2.48 4.77 -3.96
C THR A 31 -2.31 3.38 -4.56
N ALA A 32 -1.40 2.56 -4.03
CA ALA A 32 -1.19 1.20 -4.52
C ALA A 32 -2.44 0.32 -4.34
N LEU A 33 -3.15 0.45 -3.22
CA LEU A 33 -4.40 -0.25 -2.97
C LEU A 33 -5.51 0.19 -3.94
N GLN A 34 -5.59 1.48 -4.24
CA GLN A 34 -6.58 2.01 -5.18
C GLN A 34 -6.32 1.52 -6.61
N GLN A 35 -5.06 1.57 -7.07
CA GLN A 35 -4.66 1.04 -8.36
C GLN A 35 -4.99 -0.46 -8.48
N LYS A 36 -4.72 -1.25 -7.43
CA LYS A 36 -5.05 -2.67 -7.43
C LYS A 36 -6.56 -2.93 -7.52
N ARG A 37 -7.39 -2.12 -6.85
CA ARG A 37 -8.86 -2.24 -6.97
C ARG A 37 -9.35 -1.89 -8.36
N GLU A 38 -8.77 -0.88 -8.99
CA GLU A 38 -9.15 -0.47 -10.35
C GLU A 38 -8.76 -1.53 -11.39
N ASN A 39 -7.55 -2.09 -11.27
CA ASN A 39 -7.09 -3.16 -12.15
C ASN A 39 -7.95 -4.42 -12.02
N ASN A 40 -8.28 -4.83 -10.79
CA ASN A 40 -9.20 -5.95 -10.58
C ASN A 40 -10.59 -5.69 -11.20
N ARG A 41 -11.08 -4.45 -11.13
CA ARG A 41 -12.35 -4.07 -11.77
C ARG A 41 -12.30 -4.17 -13.29
N SER A 42 -11.15 -3.89 -13.92
CA SER A 42 -10.98 -4.08 -15.36
C SER A 42 -10.96 -5.56 -15.75
N ASP A 43 -10.29 -6.43 -14.98
CA ASP A 43 -10.28 -7.88 -15.25
C ASP A 43 -11.68 -8.52 -15.20
N ASP A 44 -12.56 -8.04 -14.32
CA ASP A 44 -13.93 -8.54 -14.18
C ASP A 44 -14.83 -8.18 -15.39
N TYR A 45 -14.56 -7.06 -16.09
CA TYR A 45 -15.35 -6.62 -17.25
C TYR A 45 -14.89 -7.26 -18.58
N GLU A 46 -13.63 -7.65 -18.69
CA GLU A 46 -13.07 -8.30 -19.90
C GLU A 46 -13.38 -9.81 -19.98
N SER A 47 -13.88 -10.40 -18.88
CA SER A 47 -14.15 -11.84 -18.78
C SER A 47 -15.34 -12.34 -19.61
N PHE A 48 -16.14 -11.45 -20.22
CA PHE A 48 -17.28 -11.83 -21.07
C PHE A 48 -17.00 -11.79 -22.58
N SER A 49 -15.78 -11.45 -23.02
CA SER A 49 -15.44 -11.36 -24.46
C SER A 49 -14.66 -12.55 -25.01
N ARG A 50 -14.57 -13.67 -24.28
CA ARG A 50 -14.03 -14.94 -24.82
C ARG A 50 -15.05 -16.07 -24.77
N SER A 51 -15.93 -16.10 -25.76
CA SER A 51 -16.42 -17.35 -26.37
C SER A 51 -16.93 -17.03 -27.78
N ILE A 52 -16.19 -17.53 -28.77
CA ILE A 52 -16.59 -17.69 -30.18
C ILE A 52 -17.65 -18.78 -30.27
#